data_AF-A0A8S3ISR3-F1
#
_entry.id   AF-A0A8S3ISR3-F1
#
_cell.length_a   1.000
_cell.length_b   1.000
_cell.length_c   1.000
_cell.angle_alpha   90.00
_cell.angle_beta   90.00
_cell.angle_gamma   90.00
#
_symmetry.space_group_name_H-M   'P 1'
#
loop_
_entity.id
_entity.type
_entity.pdbx_description
1 polymer ?
#
loop_
_entity_poly.entity_id
_entity_poly.type
_entity_poly.pdbx_seq_one_letter_code
_entity_poly.pdbx_strand_id
1 'polypeptide(L)'
;MTQAGQPGKKPGKFSETEQMLAFSKRNLTKKYPKPSACIIEMIQIVLQKLPEGRRINFTKLNELSDLRVLCSLVNYFVPNLIPTEILLNDRWSLNLTLAIIDDVLCCKSNLASEDLVLGDEMSICAFMCYFFLVFLKYRQNEIAIRRTEEIRRRHYNAVQKLRATNQSDQVEDRPR
;
A
#
# COMPACT_ATOMS: atom_id res chain seq x y z
N MET A 1 -26.01 62.61 24.64
CA MET A 1 -24.78 62.55 23.81
C MET A 1 -24.39 61.10 23.62
N THR A 2 -24.31 60.71 22.36
CA THR A 2 -24.23 59.34 21.83
C THR A 2 -22.78 58.85 21.81
N GLN A 3 -22.50 57.64 22.33
CA GLN A 3 -21.33 56.83 21.95
C GLN A 3 -21.80 55.37 21.90
N ALA A 4 -22.18 54.87 20.73
CA ALA A 4 -21.30 54.24 19.73
C ALA A 4 -20.92 52.80 20.15
N GLY A 5 -21.78 51.86 19.75
CA GLY A 5 -21.53 50.42 19.86
C GLY A 5 -20.35 50.00 18.98
N GLN A 6 -19.49 49.14 19.53
CA GLN A 6 -18.44 48.49 18.75
C GLN A 6 -19.06 47.34 17.92
N PRO A 7 -18.73 47.23 16.62
CA PRO A 7 -19.27 46.20 15.75
C PRO A 7 -18.59 44.85 16.03
N GLY A 8 -19.41 43.81 16.12
CA GLY A 8 -18.97 42.43 16.23
C GLY A 8 -18.02 42.04 15.10
N LYS A 9 -16.80 41.64 15.47
CA LYS A 9 -15.86 40.98 14.57
C LYS A 9 -16.49 39.70 14.06
N LYS A 10 -16.93 39.69 12.80
CA LYS A 10 -17.26 38.46 12.08
C LYS A 10 -16.00 37.58 12.02
N PRO A 11 -16.08 36.27 12.28
CA PRO A 11 -14.95 35.38 12.12
C PRO A 11 -14.55 35.38 10.64
N GLY A 12 -13.36 35.91 10.35
CA GLY A 12 -12.75 35.84 9.04
C GLY A 12 -12.61 34.38 8.64
N LYS A 13 -13.03 34.05 7.41
CA LYS A 13 -12.79 32.74 6.81
C LYS A 13 -11.27 32.57 6.72
N PHE A 14 -10.68 31.77 7.60
CA PHE A 14 -9.28 31.39 7.52
C PHE A 14 -9.03 30.76 6.14
N SER A 15 -8.00 31.23 5.45
CA SER A 15 -7.56 30.61 4.20
C SER A 15 -7.16 29.14 4.47
N GLU A 16 -7.39 28.23 3.53
CA GLU A 16 -7.07 26.80 3.70
C GLU A 16 -5.62 26.58 4.15
N THR A 17 -4.71 27.44 3.71
CA THR A 17 -3.29 27.46 4.11
C THR A 17 -3.09 27.75 5.60
N GLU A 18 -3.85 28.67 6.18
CA GLU A 18 -3.81 28.96 7.63
C GLU A 18 -4.40 27.83 8.46
N GLN A 19 -5.43 27.16 7.94
CA GLN A 19 -6.01 25.97 8.59
C GLN A 19 -5.06 24.78 8.57
N MET A 20 -4.35 24.56 7.45
CA MET A 20 -3.28 23.56 7.34
C MET A 20 -2.09 23.87 8.27
N LEU A 21 -1.68 25.12 8.37
CA LEU A 21 -0.63 25.57 9.30
C LEU A 21 -1.06 25.41 10.76
N ALA A 22 -2.31 25.71 11.10
CA ALA A 22 -2.84 25.52 12.46
C ALA A 22 -2.98 24.04 12.82
N PHE A 23 -3.36 23.18 11.88
CA PHE A 23 -3.39 21.72 12.06
C PHE A 23 -1.99 21.13 12.21
N SER A 24 -1.03 21.59 11.40
CA SER A 24 0.38 21.23 11.52
C SER A 24 0.94 21.63 12.90
N LYS A 25 0.69 22.86 13.34
CA LYS A 25 1.11 23.39 14.67
C LYS A 25 0.45 22.67 15.85
N ARG A 26 -0.80 22.24 15.74
CA ARG A 26 -1.48 21.46 16.80
C ARG A 26 -0.96 20.03 16.93
N ASN A 27 -0.45 19.45 15.84
CA ASN A 27 0.08 18.07 15.82
C ASN A 27 1.59 17.98 16.08
N LEU A 28 2.32 19.09 16.03
CA LEU A 28 3.76 19.19 16.34
C LEU A 28 4.12 18.80 17.79
N THR A 29 3.12 18.67 18.68
CA THR A 29 3.32 18.22 20.07
C THR A 29 3.39 16.70 20.22
N LYS A 30 2.97 15.93 19.20
CA LYS A 30 3.19 14.49 19.15
C LYS A 30 4.54 14.23 18.47
N LYS A 31 5.49 13.63 19.20
CA LYS A 31 6.73 13.13 18.61
C LYS A 31 6.36 12.02 17.62
N TYR A 32 6.36 12.34 16.33
CA TYR A 32 6.23 11.34 15.28
C TYR A 32 7.48 10.45 15.26
N PRO A 33 7.34 9.14 15.02
CA PRO A 33 8.49 8.27 14.78
C PRO A 33 9.30 8.77 13.58
N LYS A 34 10.61 8.51 13.61
CA LYS A 34 11.48 8.82 12.47
C LYS A 34 11.00 8.06 11.22
N PRO A 35 11.05 8.66 10.01
CA PRO A 35 10.60 8.00 8.79
C PRO A 35 11.21 6.61 8.58
N SER A 36 12.50 6.47 8.87
CA SER A 36 13.20 5.19 8.75
C SER A 36 12.70 4.13 9.72
N ALA A 37 12.38 4.50 10.96
CA ALA A 37 11.78 3.58 11.92
C ALA A 37 10.43 3.06 11.42
N CYS A 38 9.61 3.93 10.81
CA CYS A 38 8.34 3.51 10.21
C CYS A 38 8.56 2.53 9.05
N ILE A 39 9.50 2.83 8.15
CA ILE A 39 9.78 1.96 7.00
C ILE A 39 10.34 0.61 7.44
N ILE A 40 11.24 0.58 8.42
CA ILE A 40 11.77 -0.65 9.02
C ILE A 40 10.62 -1.48 9.61
N GLU A 41 9.73 -0.87 10.37
CA GLU A 41 8.56 -1.56 10.94
C GLU A 41 7.65 -2.12 9.84
N MET A 42 7.36 -1.34 8.80
CA MET A 42 6.54 -1.80 7.67
C MET A 42 7.16 -2.99 6.94
N ILE A 43 8.46 -2.92 6.65
CA ILE A 43 9.23 -4.02 6.02
C ILE A 43 9.18 -5.25 6.92
N GLN A 44 9.44 -5.10 8.21
CA GLN A 44 9.43 -6.21 9.16
C GLN A 44 8.05 -6.88 9.22
N ILE A 45 6.96 -6.09 9.28
CA ILE A 45 5.58 -6.63 9.25
C ILE A 45 5.33 -7.44 7.98
N VAL A 46 5.83 -6.98 6.82
CA VAL A 46 5.69 -7.72 5.56
C VAL A 46 6.50 -9.01 5.58
N LEU A 47 7.77 -8.96 5.99
CA LEU A 47 8.64 -10.12 6.05
C LEU A 47 8.09 -11.21 6.99
N GLN A 48 7.51 -10.83 8.14
CA GLN A 48 6.93 -11.78 9.09
C GLN A 48 5.71 -12.54 8.55
N LYS A 49 5.04 -12.01 7.51
CA LYS A 49 3.93 -12.68 6.84
C LYS A 49 4.39 -13.74 5.84
N LEU A 50 5.66 -13.71 5.43
CA LEU A 50 6.25 -14.69 4.52
C LEU A 50 6.95 -15.81 5.29
N PRO A 51 6.83 -17.09 4.88
CA PRO A 51 7.54 -18.18 5.53
C PRO A 51 9.07 -18.00 5.45
N GLU A 52 9.58 -17.53 4.30
CA GLU A 52 11.00 -17.23 4.09
C GLU A 52 11.45 -15.98 4.86
N GLY A 53 10.59 -14.95 4.91
CA GLY A 53 10.89 -13.68 5.56
C GLY A 53 10.92 -13.74 7.09
N ARG A 54 10.26 -14.71 7.73
CA ARG A 54 10.30 -14.86 9.20
C ARG A 54 11.69 -15.08 9.79
N ARG A 55 12.62 -15.63 9.00
CA ARG A 55 14.01 -15.87 9.40
C ARG A 55 14.90 -14.64 9.22
N ILE A 56 14.40 -13.62 8.53
CA ILE A 56 15.12 -12.38 8.24
C ILE A 56 14.81 -11.39 9.36
N ASN A 57 15.86 -10.93 10.06
CA ASN A 57 15.73 -9.89 11.06
C ASN A 57 16.17 -8.57 10.44
N PHE A 58 15.21 -7.75 10.01
CA PHE A 58 15.47 -6.48 9.34
C PHE A 58 15.55 -5.35 10.37
N THR A 59 16.76 -4.86 10.65
CA THR A 59 17.00 -3.86 11.71
C THR A 59 17.42 -2.50 11.20
N LYS A 60 17.98 -2.43 10.00
CA LYS A 60 18.56 -1.21 9.41
C LYS A 60 18.23 -1.11 7.93
N LEU A 61 18.08 0.12 7.44
CA LEU A 61 17.73 0.34 6.03
C LEU A 61 18.79 -0.12 5.04
N ASN A 62 20.07 -0.11 5.42
CA ASN A 62 21.14 -0.61 4.56
C ASN A 62 21.04 -2.13 4.30
N GLU A 63 20.29 -2.88 5.11
CA GLU A 63 20.02 -4.29 4.86
C GLU A 63 19.10 -4.51 3.64
N LEU A 64 18.51 -3.44 3.07
CA LEU A 64 17.80 -3.51 1.79
C LEU A 64 18.71 -3.88 0.62
N SER A 65 20.02 -3.72 0.77
CA SER A 65 20.98 -4.22 -0.21
C SER A 65 21.10 -5.75 -0.21
N ASP A 66 20.55 -6.44 0.80
CA ASP A 66 20.41 -7.90 0.75
C ASP A 66 19.26 -8.27 -0.19
N LEU A 67 19.63 -8.92 -1.28
CA LEU A 67 18.69 -9.31 -2.33
C LEU A 67 17.55 -10.18 -1.79
N ARG A 68 17.79 -10.97 -0.74
CA ARG A 68 16.75 -11.83 -0.13
C ARG A 68 15.64 -10.99 0.49
N VAL A 69 15.99 -9.85 1.10
CA VAL A 69 15.02 -8.91 1.67
C VAL A 69 14.18 -8.33 0.55
N LEU A 70 14.83 -7.78 -0.48
CA LEU A 70 14.15 -7.08 -1.57
C LEU A 70 13.26 -8.02 -2.39
N CYS A 71 13.77 -9.20 -2.76
CA CYS A 71 12.98 -10.20 -3.49
C CYS A 71 11.82 -10.73 -2.64
N SER A 72 12.02 -10.97 -1.34
CA SER A 72 10.92 -11.36 -0.44
C SER A 72 9.84 -10.27 -0.41
N LEU A 73 10.23 -9.00 -0.28
CA LEU A 73 9.28 -7.88 -0.28
C LEU A 73 8.48 -7.81 -1.57
N VAL A 74 9.14 -7.90 -2.72
CA VAL A 74 8.46 -7.86 -4.03
C VAL A 74 7.53 -9.05 -4.20
N ASN A 75 8.01 -10.26 -3.91
CA ASN A 75 7.23 -11.50 -4.03
C ASN A 75 6.04 -11.55 -3.06
N TYR A 76 6.08 -10.80 -1.95
CA TYR A 76 4.91 -10.63 -1.08
C TYR A 76 3.74 -9.94 -1.80
N PHE A 77 4.04 -8.95 -2.64
CA PHE A 77 3.01 -8.18 -3.35
C PHE A 77 2.66 -8.79 -4.70
N VAL A 78 3.63 -9.33 -5.41
CA VAL A 78 3.45 -10.00 -6.70
C VAL A 78 4.08 -11.40 -6.59
N PRO A 79 3.29 -12.42 -6.23
CA PRO A 79 3.80 -13.78 -6.03
C PRO A 79 4.54 -14.31 -7.26
N ASN A 80 5.68 -14.95 -7.03
CA ASN A 80 6.53 -15.58 -8.05
C ASN A 80 7.08 -14.64 -9.13
N LEU A 81 7.15 -13.33 -8.86
CA LEU A 81 7.72 -12.38 -9.83
C LEU A 81 9.23 -12.60 -10.00
N ILE A 82 9.94 -12.80 -8.89
CA ILE A 82 11.40 -12.93 -8.89
C ILE A 82 11.79 -14.33 -8.39
N PRO A 83 12.53 -15.13 -9.17
CA PRO A 83 12.98 -16.45 -8.76
C PRO A 83 14.13 -16.33 -7.75
N THR A 84 13.81 -16.37 -6.45
CA THR A 84 14.77 -16.20 -5.34
C THR A 84 15.83 -17.30 -5.28
N GLU A 85 15.57 -18.47 -5.85
CA GLU A 85 16.49 -19.62 -5.84
C GLU A 85 17.67 -19.47 -6.81
N ILE A 86 17.52 -18.63 -7.84
CA ILE A 86 18.47 -18.54 -8.95
C ILE A 86 19.38 -17.32 -8.80
N LEU A 87 18.90 -16.27 -8.13
CA LEU A 87 19.63 -15.01 -8.02
C LEU A 87 20.70 -15.07 -6.93
N LEU A 88 21.92 -14.71 -7.31
CA LEU A 88 23.04 -14.55 -6.40
C LEU A 88 22.90 -13.22 -5.66
N ASN A 89 23.35 -13.15 -4.40
CA ASN A 89 23.37 -11.90 -3.64
C ASN A 89 24.56 -11.04 -4.07
N ASP A 90 24.55 -10.58 -5.31
CA ASP A 90 25.59 -9.75 -5.91
C ASP A 90 25.00 -8.46 -6.51
N ARG A 91 25.90 -7.53 -6.82
CA ARG A 91 25.55 -6.19 -7.29
C ARG A 91 24.75 -6.21 -8.60
N TRP A 92 25.04 -7.15 -9.51
CA TRP A 92 24.33 -7.24 -10.78
C TRP A 92 22.91 -7.73 -10.59
N SER A 93 22.72 -8.77 -9.78
CA SER A 93 21.39 -9.29 -9.46
C SER A 93 20.54 -8.26 -8.70
N LEU A 94 21.15 -7.46 -7.82
CA LEU A 94 20.44 -6.38 -7.13
C LEU A 94 19.96 -5.29 -8.10
N ASN A 95 20.80 -4.83 -9.02
CA ASN A 95 20.40 -3.86 -10.04
C ASN A 95 19.34 -4.43 -11.00
N LEU A 96 19.45 -5.71 -11.36
CA LEU A 96 18.42 -6.39 -12.14
C LEU A 96 17.07 -6.40 -11.42
N THR A 97 17.07 -6.74 -10.13
CA THR A 97 15.86 -6.70 -9.31
C THR A 97 15.27 -5.30 -9.21
N LEU A 98 16.11 -4.26 -9.06
CA LEU A 98 15.64 -2.87 -9.08
C LEU A 98 15.02 -2.48 -10.42
N ALA A 99 15.63 -2.88 -11.55
CA ALA A 99 15.06 -2.65 -12.87
C ALA A 99 13.71 -3.36 -13.06
N ILE A 100 13.57 -4.60 -12.58
CA ILE A 100 12.29 -5.32 -12.58
C ILE A 100 11.25 -4.58 -11.74
N ILE A 101 11.63 -4.08 -10.56
CA ILE A 101 10.74 -3.29 -9.71
C ILE A 101 10.27 -2.04 -10.46
N ASP A 102 11.17 -1.31 -11.11
CA ASP A 102 10.85 -0.11 -11.89
C ASP A 102 9.86 -0.41 -13.02
N ASP A 103 10.08 -1.49 -13.75
CA ASP A 103 9.18 -1.93 -14.82
C ASP A 103 7.79 -2.28 -14.27
N VAL A 104 7.71 -2.95 -13.12
CA VAL A 104 6.43 -3.27 -12.46
C VAL A 104 5.75 -2.05 -11.87
N LEU A 105 6.53 -1.10 -11.34
CA LEU A 105 6.02 0.17 -10.85
C LEU A 105 5.64 1.13 -11.99
N CYS A 106 5.98 0.79 -13.24
CA CYS A 106 5.90 1.68 -14.40
C CYS A 106 6.58 3.04 -14.13
N CYS A 107 7.66 3.03 -13.37
CA CYS A 107 8.36 4.21 -12.90
C CYS A 107 9.86 3.96 -12.93
N LYS A 108 10.61 4.79 -13.65
CA LYS A 108 12.07 4.72 -13.64
C LYS A 108 12.59 5.40 -12.38
N SER A 109 12.92 4.60 -11.37
CA SER A 109 13.70 5.09 -10.25
C SER A 109 15.15 5.22 -10.71
N ASN A 110 15.81 6.34 -10.43
CA ASN A 110 17.25 6.46 -10.66
C ASN A 110 18.04 5.76 -9.54
N LEU A 111 17.46 4.73 -8.91
CA LEU A 111 18.02 4.04 -7.76
C LEU A 111 18.90 2.89 -8.24
N ALA A 112 20.16 2.91 -7.84
CA ALA A 112 21.10 1.84 -8.08
C ALA A 112 21.44 1.08 -6.80
N SER A 113 22.10 -0.06 -6.96
CA SER A 113 22.64 -0.86 -5.86
C SER A 113 23.49 -0.05 -4.88
N GLU A 114 24.26 0.93 -5.35
CA GLU A 114 25.08 1.77 -4.50
C GLU A 114 24.27 2.70 -3.61
N ASP A 115 23.13 3.18 -4.10
CA ASP A 115 22.25 4.06 -3.33
C ASP A 115 21.61 3.32 -2.15
N LEU A 116 21.43 1.99 -2.26
CA LEU A 116 20.96 1.17 -1.14
C LEU A 116 22.02 0.98 -0.04
N VAL A 117 23.31 1.05 -0.40
CA VAL A 117 24.43 0.83 0.53
C VAL A 117 24.96 2.14 1.11
N LEU A 118 25.10 3.14 0.25
CA LEU A 118 25.78 4.42 0.52
C LEU A 118 24.82 5.62 0.50
N GLY A 119 23.58 5.43 0.04
CA GLY A 119 22.63 6.52 -0.12
C GLY A 119 22.13 7.08 1.20
N ASP A 120 21.59 8.29 1.12
CA ASP A 120 20.98 8.95 2.26
C ASP A 120 19.73 8.20 2.74
N GLU A 121 19.57 8.12 4.05
CA GLU A 121 18.49 7.40 4.71
C GLU A 121 17.11 7.92 4.24
N MET A 122 17.00 9.22 3.98
CA MET A 122 15.76 9.85 3.50
C MET A 122 15.44 9.47 2.06
N SER A 123 16.44 9.32 1.20
CA SER A 123 16.26 8.90 -0.20
C SER A 123 15.70 7.48 -0.26
N ILE A 124 16.27 6.57 0.53
CA ILE A 124 15.80 5.18 0.64
C ILE A 124 14.37 5.16 1.22
N CYS A 125 14.09 5.96 2.25
CA CYS A 125 12.74 6.08 2.80
C CYS A 125 11.73 6.58 1.76
N ALA A 126 12.10 7.58 0.95
CA ALA A 126 11.22 8.11 -0.10
C ALA A 126 10.91 7.07 -1.17
N PHE A 127 11.92 6.31 -1.61
CA PHE A 127 11.73 5.19 -2.52
C PHE A 127 10.81 4.12 -1.91
N MET A 128 11.06 3.70 -0.66
CA MET A 128 10.23 2.68 -0.01
C MET A 128 8.80 3.16 0.24
N CYS A 129 8.59 4.44 0.54
CA CYS A 129 7.25 5.05 0.61
C CYS A 129 6.51 4.90 -0.73
N TYR A 130 7.17 5.22 -1.84
CA TYR A 130 6.59 5.08 -3.17
C TYR A 130 6.30 3.62 -3.51
N PHE A 131 7.26 2.73 -3.24
CA PHE A 131 7.11 1.28 -3.39
C PHE A 131 5.87 0.77 -2.66
N PHE A 132 5.75 1.05 -1.35
CA PHE A 132 4.60 0.62 -0.57
C PHE A 132 3.29 1.23 -1.06
N LEU A 133 3.28 2.50 -1.44
CA LEU A 133 2.08 3.15 -1.95
C LEU A 133 1.53 2.42 -3.18
N VAL A 134 2.38 2.16 -4.18
CA VAL A 134 1.97 1.52 -5.43
C VAL A 134 1.54 0.08 -5.18
N PHE A 135 2.33 -0.71 -4.44
CA PHE A 135 2.01 -2.11 -4.20
C PHE A 135 0.81 -2.33 -3.28
N LEU A 136 0.59 -1.46 -2.29
CA LEU A 136 -0.64 -1.49 -1.48
C LEU A 136 -1.85 -1.12 -2.32
N LYS A 137 -1.73 -0.15 -3.24
CA LYS A 137 -2.80 0.20 -4.18
C LYS A 137 -3.12 -0.95 -5.12
N TYR A 138 -2.10 -1.63 -5.64
CA TYR A 138 -2.27 -2.84 -6.45
C TYR A 138 -3.07 -3.91 -5.71
N ARG A 139 -2.70 -4.22 -4.46
CA ARG A 139 -3.43 -5.21 -3.64
C ARG A 139 -4.87 -4.78 -3.32
N GLN A 140 -5.09 -3.49 -3.06
CA GLN A 140 -6.44 -2.96 -2.86
C GLN A 140 -7.31 -3.19 -4.10
N ASN A 141 -6.77 -2.95 -5.30
CA ASN A 141 -7.47 -3.18 -6.56
C ASN A 141 -7.76 -4.66 -6.81
N GLU A 142 -6.80 -5.54 -6.54
CA GLU A 142 -6.97 -7.00 -6.65
C GLU A 142 -8.12 -7.51 -5.75
N ILE A 143 -8.16 -7.04 -4.50
CA ILE A 143 -9.24 -7.38 -3.56
C ILE A 143 -10.58 -6.86 -4.07
N ALA A 144 -10.64 -5.63 -4.58
CA ALA A 144 -11.85 -5.04 -5.12
C ALA A 144 -12.40 -5.81 -6.33
N ILE A 145 -11.53 -6.25 -7.24
CA ILE A 145 -11.90 -7.07 -8.40
C ILE A 145 -12.48 -8.42 -7.94
N ARG A 146 -11.75 -9.15 -7.08
CA ARG A 146 -12.21 -10.42 -6.53
C ARG A 146 -13.58 -10.31 -5.85
N ARG A 147 -13.79 -9.22 -5.11
CA ARG A 147 -15.06 -8.98 -4.42
C ARG A 147 -16.19 -8.70 -5.42
N THR A 148 -15.91 -7.95 -6.47
CA THR A 148 -16.88 -7.69 -7.55
C THR A 148 -17.30 -8.98 -8.24
N GLU A 149 -16.34 -9.86 -8.55
CA GLU A 149 -16.61 -11.17 -9.15
C GLU A 149 -17.43 -12.08 -8.24
N GLU A 150 -17.12 -12.10 -6.95
CA GLU A 150 -17.87 -12.87 -5.96
C GLU A 150 -19.32 -12.40 -5.86
N ILE A 151 -19.55 -11.10 -5.80
CA ILE A 151 -20.90 -10.51 -5.78
C ILE A 151 -21.65 -10.86 -7.07
N ARG A 152 -21.00 -10.75 -8.23
CA ARG A 152 -21.57 -11.14 -9.53
C ARG A 152 -21.99 -12.61 -9.54
N ARG A 153 -21.14 -13.51 -9.03
CA ARG A 153 -21.44 -14.95 -8.93
C ARG A 153 -22.62 -15.22 -7.99
N ARG A 154 -22.67 -14.57 -6.83
CA ARG A 154 -23.78 -14.71 -5.87
C ARG A 154 -25.09 -14.20 -6.45
N HIS A 155 -25.05 -13.06 -7.14
CA HIS A 155 -26.23 -12.50 -7.80
C HIS A 155 -26.78 -13.46 -8.86
N TYR A 156 -25.91 -13.99 -9.73
CA TYR A 156 -26.30 -14.99 -10.73
C TYR A 156 -26.96 -16.23 -10.09
N ASN A 157 -26.36 -16.78 -9.03
CA ASN A 157 -26.90 -17.93 -8.33
C ASN A 157 -28.26 -17.64 -7.67
N ALA A 158 -28.46 -16.44 -7.11
CA ALA A 158 -29.73 -16.04 -6.51
C ALA A 158 -30.84 -15.93 -7.57
N VAL A 159 -30.55 -15.33 -8.73
CA VAL A 159 -31.50 -15.23 -9.85
C VAL A 159 -31.89 -16.62 -10.36
N GLN A 160 -30.93 -17.54 -10.49
CA GLN A 160 -31.22 -18.91 -10.92
C GLN A 160 -32.09 -19.67 -9.91
N LYS A 161 -31.84 -19.50 -8.60
CA LYS A 161 -32.69 -20.10 -7.56
C LYS A 161 -34.13 -19.57 -7.61
N LEU A 162 -34.31 -18.26 -7.75
CA LEU A 162 -35.65 -17.66 -7.87
C LEU A 162 -36.40 -18.17 -9.10
N ARG A 163 -35.71 -18.34 -10.24
CA ARG A 163 -36.30 -18.92 -11.45
C ARG A 163 -36.73 -20.37 -11.24
N ALA A 164 -35.92 -21.17 -10.55
CA ALA A 164 -36.26 -22.56 -10.24
C ALA A 164 -37.47 -22.68 -9.31
N THR A 165 -37.55 -21.84 -8.26
CA THR A 165 -38.71 -21.80 -7.35
C THR A 165 -40.00 -21.37 -8.07
N ASN A 166 -39.93 -20.33 -8.91
CA ASN A 166 -41.11 -19.90 -9.67
C ASN A 166 -41.61 -20.96 -10.67
N GLN A 167 -40.74 -21.87 -11.14
CA GLN A 167 -41.14 -22.98 -12.01
C GLN A 167 -41.76 -24.15 -11.23
N SER A 168 -41.32 -24.42 -10.00
CA SER A 168 -41.95 -25.45 -9.16
C SER A 168 -43.36 -25.05 -8.72
N ASP A 169 -43.57 -23.78 -8.40
CA ASP A 169 -44.87 -23.29 -7.92
C ASP A 169 -45.95 -23.33 -9.02
N GLN A 170 -45.56 -23.22 -10.31
CA GLN A 170 -46.49 -23.35 -11.44
C GLN A 170 -46.91 -24.79 -11.78
N VAL A 171 -46.25 -25.81 -11.21
CA VAL A 171 -46.58 -27.22 -11.46
C VAL A 171 -47.61 -27.76 -10.46
N GLU A 172 -47.68 -27.21 -9.25
CA GLU A 172 -48.66 -27.62 -8.23
C GLU A 172 -50.09 -27.11 -8.49
N ASP A 173 -50.26 -26.02 -9.23
CA ASP A 173 -51.56 -25.38 -9.46
C ASP A 173 -52.35 -25.92 -10.67
N ARG A 174 -51.98 -27.10 -11.20
CA ARG A 174 -52.67 -27.71 -12.34
C ARG A 174 -53.83 -28.59 -11.83
N PRO A 175 -55.11 -28.18 -11.96
CA PRO A 175 -56.24 -29.00 -11.53
C PRO A 175 -56.29 -30.30 -12.35
N ARG A 176 -56.51 -31.41 -11.64
CA ARG A 176 -56.72 -32.75 -12.22
C ARG A 176 -58.08 -32.86 -12.89
#